data_AF-A0A9E6VUN3-F1
#
_entry.id   AF-A0A9E6VUN3-F1
#
_cell.length_a   1.000
_cell.length_b   1.000
_cell.length_c   1.000
_cell.angle_alpha   90.00
_cell.angle_beta   90.00
_cell.angle_gamma   90.00
#
_symmetry.space_group_name_H-M   'P 1'
#
loop_
_entity.id
_entity.type
_entity.pdbx_description
1 polymer ?
#
loop_
_entity_poly.entity_id
_entity_poly.type
_entity_poly.pdbx_seq_one_letter_code
_entity_poly.pdbx_strand_id
1 'polypeptide(L)'
;MKEISFLKQNHEKWQRFEELLNTHRGNDPDALADLFIQITDDLSYAKTFYPGTNTEKYLNALAARVHQEIYRNKKERRSRLITFWKEEVPELMRSNGRNLFVSMAVFVIAVVIGVFSSRMDPDFVRTILGDGYVNMTIHNIEKGDPMAVYKDHDQFSMFMQIGLNNVKVALIMLIAGFFSQLGPVFILFSNGIMVGAFQYFFYKEGVMQESALTIWMHGTIEMLSFVIEGAAGLALANCIYFPGTYSRGESLKKHGRTAVKIAFAAIPLIMTAAFIESFLTRYTEMNDGLRLGLIILMASFMVWYYAVYPFYSRRRRGSHTGVKLVLASLLILLPALSVTMSVITRKVPDPVSLVFFSILITAGFILSWWTWKTRHTVEEEQAVIERRQTDKEATYAKNQSY
;
A
#
# COMPACT_ATOMS: atom_id res chain seq x y z
N MET A 1 4.43 52.74 -26.61
CA MET A 1 5.33 52.41 -27.75
C MET A 1 4.48 52.13 -28.99
N LYS A 2 4.91 52.44 -30.21
CA LYS A 2 4.20 52.00 -31.44
C LYS A 2 4.54 50.54 -31.75
N GLU A 3 3.61 49.78 -32.34
CA GLU A 3 3.78 48.33 -32.62
C GLU A 3 5.06 48.03 -33.41
N ILE A 4 5.37 48.85 -34.43
CA ILE A 4 6.58 48.69 -35.26
C ILE A 4 7.87 48.84 -34.44
N SER A 5 7.88 49.72 -33.44
CA SER A 5 9.03 49.90 -32.55
C SER A 5 9.17 48.71 -31.59
N PHE A 6 8.05 48.19 -31.09
CA PHE A 6 8.00 46.99 -30.25
C PHE A 6 8.51 45.75 -30.99
N LEU A 7 8.10 45.60 -32.26
CA LEU A 7 8.59 44.55 -33.16
C LEU A 7 10.09 44.66 -33.37
N LYS A 8 10.60 45.83 -33.76
CA LYS A 8 12.04 46.04 -34.01
C LYS A 8 12.90 45.75 -32.77
N GLN A 9 12.41 46.10 -31.59
CA GLN A 9 13.15 45.88 -30.34
C GLN A 9 13.23 44.40 -29.93
N ASN A 10 12.17 43.62 -30.19
CA ASN A 10 12.07 42.24 -29.69
C ASN A 10 12.28 41.15 -30.77
N HIS A 11 12.36 41.53 -32.04
CA HIS A 11 12.50 40.59 -33.15
C HIS A 11 13.70 39.64 -33.01
N GLU A 12 14.89 40.16 -32.70
CA GLU A 12 16.09 39.31 -32.53
C GLU A 12 15.96 38.31 -31.38
N LYS A 13 15.27 38.73 -30.30
CA LYS A 13 14.97 37.89 -29.15
C LYS A 13 14.05 36.73 -29.56
N TRP A 14 12.97 37.02 -30.28
CA TRP A 14 12.01 36.01 -30.72
C TRP A 14 12.57 35.05 -31.78
N GLN A 15 13.46 35.54 -32.66
CA GLN A 15 14.16 34.65 -33.61
C GLN A 15 15.08 33.66 -32.90
N ARG A 16 15.88 34.11 -31.92
CA ARG A 16 16.70 33.21 -31.09
C ARG A 16 15.85 32.15 -30.39
N PHE A 17 14.68 32.56 -29.91
CA PHE A 17 13.72 31.67 -29.26
C PHE A 17 13.18 30.60 -30.20
N GLU A 18 12.85 30.96 -31.44
CA GLU A 18 12.47 29.98 -32.47
C GLU A 18 13.62 29.04 -32.85
N GLU A 19 14.84 29.55 -32.98
CA GLU A 19 16.02 28.73 -33.26
C GLU A 19 16.28 27.70 -32.16
N LEU A 20 16.13 28.10 -30.89
CA LEU A 20 16.23 27.22 -29.73
C LEU A 20 15.14 26.13 -29.71
N LEU A 21 13.92 26.46 -30.17
CA LEU A 21 12.82 25.50 -30.29
C LEU A 21 13.00 24.55 -31.49
N ASN A 22 13.62 25.01 -32.58
CA ASN A 22 13.78 24.25 -33.82
C ASN A 22 15.03 23.36 -33.80
N THR A 23 16.09 23.77 -33.09
CA THR A 23 17.22 22.88 -32.82
C THR A 23 16.85 21.91 -31.70
N HIS A 24 17.20 20.62 -31.83
CA HIS A 24 16.97 19.59 -30.79
C HIS A 24 17.79 19.83 -29.49
N ARG A 25 18.19 21.07 -29.22
CA ARG A 25 18.82 21.57 -27.99
C ARG A 25 17.79 22.02 -26.93
N GLY A 26 16.50 21.78 -27.14
CA GLY A 26 15.44 21.93 -26.12
C GLY A 26 15.56 20.97 -24.91
N ASN A 27 16.78 20.65 -24.48
CA ASN A 27 17.06 19.76 -23.34
C ASN A 27 17.41 20.52 -22.05
N ASP A 28 17.55 21.85 -22.10
CA ASP A 28 17.75 22.67 -20.90
C ASP A 28 16.39 23.19 -20.39
N PRO A 29 15.84 22.62 -19.31
CA PRO A 29 14.53 23.01 -18.79
C PRO A 29 14.51 24.43 -18.24
N ASP A 30 15.64 24.93 -17.73
CA ASP A 30 15.74 26.26 -17.14
C ASP A 30 15.69 27.32 -18.25
N ALA A 31 16.41 27.08 -19.34
CA ALA A 31 16.35 27.93 -20.53
C ALA A 31 14.95 27.99 -21.16
N LEU A 32 14.20 26.88 -21.18
CA LEU A 32 12.81 26.84 -21.66
C LEU A 32 11.85 27.58 -20.71
N ALA A 33 12.09 27.53 -19.40
CA ALA A 33 11.28 28.25 -18.40
C ALA A 33 11.49 29.77 -18.50
N ASP A 34 12.74 30.22 -18.59
CA ASP A 34 13.08 31.64 -18.80
C ASP A 34 12.49 32.17 -20.11
N LEU A 35 12.56 31.35 -21.16
CA LEU A 35 11.94 31.61 -22.45
C LEU A 35 10.43 31.82 -22.34
N PHE A 36 9.76 30.93 -21.60
CA PHE A 36 8.31 30.99 -21.42
C PHE A 36 7.88 32.25 -20.66
N ILE A 37 8.61 32.63 -19.61
CA ILE A 37 8.33 33.86 -18.85
C ILE A 37 8.42 35.08 -19.77
N GLN A 38 9.52 35.21 -20.51
CA GLN A 38 9.76 36.37 -21.38
C GLN A 38 8.74 36.49 -22.51
N ILE A 39 8.36 35.38 -23.18
CA ILE A 39 7.33 35.40 -24.22
C ILE A 39 5.95 35.73 -23.63
N THR A 40 5.64 35.23 -22.43
CA THR A 40 4.36 35.49 -21.78
C THR A 40 4.22 36.95 -21.36
N ASP A 41 5.32 37.59 -20.94
CA ASP A 41 5.37 39.02 -20.65
C ASP A 41 5.15 39.86 -21.92
N ASP A 42 5.85 39.53 -23.01
CA ASP A 42 5.68 40.19 -24.31
C ASP A 42 4.25 39.99 -24.85
N LEU A 43 3.69 38.79 -24.69
CA LEU A 43 2.32 38.48 -25.09
C LEU A 43 1.30 39.28 -24.27
N SER A 44 1.51 39.39 -22.96
CA SER A 44 0.66 40.19 -22.06
C SER A 44 0.65 41.67 -22.46
N TYR A 45 1.82 42.20 -22.82
CA TYR A 45 1.94 43.56 -23.35
C TYR A 45 1.24 43.69 -24.71
N ALA A 46 1.46 42.76 -25.65
CA ALA A 46 0.82 42.79 -26.97
C ALA A 46 -0.72 42.67 -26.88
N LYS A 47 -1.25 41.83 -26.00
CA LYS A 47 -2.70 41.72 -25.74
C LYS A 47 -3.32 43.01 -25.22
N THR A 48 -2.56 43.78 -24.44
CA THR A 48 -3.03 45.02 -23.82
C THR A 48 -3.00 46.19 -24.80
N PHE A 49 -1.92 46.32 -25.58
CA PHE A 49 -1.67 47.50 -26.40
C PHE A 49 -1.92 47.29 -27.91
N TYR A 50 -1.89 46.06 -28.40
CA TYR A 50 -2.04 45.68 -29.81
C TYR A 50 -3.03 44.51 -30.00
N PRO A 51 -4.27 44.59 -29.47
CA PRO A 51 -5.22 43.49 -29.56
C PRO A 51 -5.62 43.20 -31.02
N GLY A 52 -5.66 41.93 -31.39
CA GLY A 52 -6.08 41.42 -32.69
C GLY A 52 -5.01 41.48 -33.79
N THR A 53 -3.82 42.03 -33.52
CA THR A 53 -2.78 42.19 -34.54
C THR A 53 -2.02 40.89 -34.82
N ASN A 54 -1.24 40.88 -35.91
CA ASN A 54 -0.40 39.74 -36.25
C ASN A 54 0.69 39.49 -35.20
N THR A 55 1.14 40.54 -34.50
CA THR A 55 2.13 40.43 -33.41
C THR A 55 1.58 39.64 -32.23
N GLU A 56 0.35 39.94 -31.80
CA GLU A 56 -0.31 39.18 -30.72
C GLU A 56 -0.47 37.71 -31.12
N LYS A 57 -0.98 37.44 -32.33
CA LYS A 57 -1.19 36.07 -32.83
C LYS A 57 0.11 35.28 -32.90
N TYR A 58 1.18 35.92 -33.36
CA TYR A 58 2.52 35.34 -33.44
C TYR A 58 3.05 34.95 -32.05
N LEU A 59 3.01 35.89 -31.09
CA LEU A 59 3.45 35.66 -29.72
C LEU A 59 2.62 34.58 -29.01
N ASN A 60 1.31 34.54 -29.27
CA ASN A 60 0.44 33.52 -28.72
C ASN A 60 0.77 32.12 -29.27
N ALA A 61 1.07 32.01 -30.57
CA ALA A 61 1.50 30.76 -31.18
C ALA A 61 2.87 30.30 -30.65
N LEU A 62 3.81 31.24 -30.49
CA LEU A 62 5.13 30.95 -29.94
C LEU A 62 5.04 30.50 -28.47
N ALA A 63 4.25 31.18 -27.64
CA ALA A 63 3.99 30.80 -26.24
C ALA A 63 3.38 29.39 -26.15
N ALA A 64 2.42 29.07 -27.01
CA ALA A 64 1.78 27.75 -27.04
C ALA A 64 2.79 26.64 -27.40
N ARG A 65 3.69 26.88 -28.35
CA ARG A 65 4.77 25.94 -28.71
C ARG A 65 5.73 25.70 -27.55
N VAL A 66 6.18 26.75 -26.87
CA VAL A 66 7.06 26.63 -25.69
C VAL A 66 6.37 25.86 -24.58
N HIS A 67 5.10 26.15 -24.30
CA HIS A 67 4.31 25.46 -23.29
C HIS A 67 4.17 23.95 -23.60
N GLN A 68 3.96 23.58 -24.86
CA GLN A 68 3.90 22.19 -25.28
C GLN A 68 5.23 21.46 -25.08
N GLU A 69 6.37 22.08 -25.40
CA GLU A 69 7.68 21.45 -25.21
C GLU A 69 8.06 21.30 -23.73
N ILE A 70 7.74 22.28 -22.88
CA ILE A 70 7.90 22.15 -21.41
C ILE A 70 7.08 20.95 -20.88
N TYR A 71 5.85 20.77 -21.37
CA TYR A 71 5.01 19.64 -20.96
C TYR A 71 5.44 18.31 -21.57
N ARG A 72 5.92 18.30 -22.81
CA ARG A 72 6.36 17.08 -23.53
C ARG A 72 7.68 16.53 -22.99
N ASN A 73 8.58 17.39 -22.53
CA ASN A 73 9.83 16.97 -21.88
C ASN A 73 9.66 16.48 -20.43
N LYS A 74 8.44 16.46 -19.92
CA LYS A 74 8.08 15.68 -18.73
C LYS A 74 8.02 14.19 -19.09
N LYS A 75 9.12 13.61 -19.57
CA LYS A 75 9.29 12.16 -19.72
C LYS A 75 9.11 11.53 -18.33
N GLU A 76 7.94 10.96 -18.07
CA GLU A 76 7.76 9.99 -16.99
C GLU A 76 8.59 8.76 -17.32
N ARG A 77 9.89 8.84 -17.00
CA ARG A 77 10.84 7.75 -17.14
C ARG A 77 10.31 6.55 -16.37
N ARG A 78 10.60 5.33 -16.84
CA ARG A 78 10.48 4.06 -16.08
C ARG A 78 10.95 4.16 -14.62
N SER A 79 11.78 5.17 -14.28
CA SER A 79 12.10 5.55 -12.91
C SER A 79 10.87 5.83 -12.04
N ARG A 80 9.75 6.37 -12.53
CA ARG A 80 8.59 6.69 -11.67
C ARG A 80 7.95 5.45 -11.05
N LEU A 81 7.75 4.38 -11.82
CA LEU A 81 7.21 3.14 -11.27
C LEU A 81 8.20 2.53 -10.26
N ILE A 82 9.49 2.50 -10.60
CA ILE A 82 10.52 1.97 -9.69
C ILE A 82 10.58 2.81 -8.41
N THR A 83 10.61 4.13 -8.50
CA THR A 83 10.61 5.06 -7.36
C THR A 83 9.34 4.93 -6.53
N PHE A 84 8.18 4.76 -7.17
CA PHE A 84 6.91 4.54 -6.47
C PHE A 84 6.99 3.31 -5.56
N TRP A 85 7.42 2.16 -6.09
CA TRP A 85 7.51 0.93 -5.29
C TRP A 85 8.73 0.89 -4.37
N LYS A 86 9.85 1.51 -4.74
CA LYS A 86 11.08 1.44 -3.95
C LYS A 86 11.13 2.49 -2.84
N GLU A 87 10.50 3.64 -3.03
CA GLU A 87 10.62 4.79 -2.14
C GLU A 87 9.26 5.25 -1.61
N GLU A 88 8.27 5.46 -2.48
CA GLU A 88 6.97 6.03 -2.05
C GLU A 88 6.14 5.06 -1.20
N VAL A 89 5.87 3.84 -1.68
CA VAL A 89 5.05 2.85 -0.94
C VAL A 89 5.62 2.55 0.44
N PRO A 90 6.93 2.29 0.61
CA PRO A 90 7.50 2.08 1.93
C PRO A 90 7.32 3.31 2.84
N GLU A 91 7.51 4.52 2.34
CA GLU A 91 7.32 5.74 3.14
C GLU A 91 5.85 5.97 3.53
N LEU A 92 4.91 5.65 2.63
CA LEU A 92 3.47 5.66 2.93
C LEU A 92 3.13 4.67 4.05
N MET A 93 3.75 3.49 4.04
CA MET A 93 3.54 2.47 5.07
C MET A 93 4.16 2.81 6.40
N ARG A 94 5.34 3.44 6.39
CA ARG A 94 5.97 3.97 7.59
C ARG A 94 5.08 5.03 8.25
N SER A 95 4.60 6.00 7.48
CA SER A 95 3.76 7.09 7.99
C SER A 95 2.36 6.64 8.43
N ASN A 96 1.87 5.50 7.93
CA ASN A 96 0.56 4.93 8.26
C ASN A 96 0.63 3.64 9.08
N GLY A 97 1.76 3.35 9.73
CA GLY A 97 1.97 2.10 10.47
C GLY A 97 0.94 1.86 11.58
N ARG A 98 0.36 2.91 12.16
CA ARG A 98 -0.75 2.79 13.12
C ARG A 98 -2.02 2.23 12.48
N ASN A 99 -2.38 2.68 11.28
CA ASN A 99 -3.56 2.18 10.57
C ASN A 99 -3.36 0.73 10.15
N LEU A 100 -2.14 0.39 9.71
CA LEU A 100 -1.76 -0.99 9.38
C LEU A 100 -1.88 -1.91 10.61
N PHE A 101 -1.38 -1.46 11.76
CA PHE A 101 -1.49 -2.20 13.01
C PHE A 101 -2.95 -2.42 13.43
N VAL A 102 -3.78 -1.37 13.39
CA VAL A 102 -5.20 -1.47 13.74
C VAL A 102 -5.93 -2.43 12.80
N SER A 103 -5.68 -2.30 11.49
CA SER A 103 -6.23 -3.19 10.47
C SER A 103 -5.85 -4.67 10.74
N MET A 104 -4.57 -4.92 11.02
CA MET A 104 -4.06 -6.25 11.37
C MET A 104 -4.71 -6.79 12.65
N ALA A 105 -4.81 -5.98 13.70
CA ALA A 105 -5.39 -6.38 14.97
C ALA A 105 -6.87 -6.75 14.81
N VAL A 106 -7.64 -5.93 14.09
CA VAL A 106 -9.05 -6.21 13.78
C VAL A 106 -9.19 -7.53 13.04
N PHE A 107 -8.38 -7.74 12.00
CA PHE A 107 -8.43 -8.96 11.20
C PHE A 107 -8.12 -10.21 12.04
N VAL A 108 -7.06 -10.16 12.85
CA VAL A 108 -6.65 -11.31 13.68
C VAL A 108 -7.67 -11.61 14.78
N ILE A 109 -8.20 -10.58 15.44
CA ILE A 109 -9.29 -10.75 16.43
C ILE A 109 -10.50 -11.39 15.75
N ALA A 110 -10.87 -10.95 14.56
CA ALA A 110 -11.98 -11.52 13.80
C ALA A 110 -11.75 -12.98 13.42
N VAL A 111 -10.54 -13.36 13.01
CA VAL A 111 -10.17 -14.77 12.74
C VAL A 111 -10.32 -15.61 14.01
N VAL A 112 -9.83 -15.14 15.15
CA VAL A 112 -9.96 -15.86 16.43
C VAL A 112 -11.43 -16.02 16.82
N ILE A 113 -12.24 -14.98 16.64
CA ILE A 113 -13.69 -15.05 16.86
C ILE A 113 -14.32 -16.08 15.92
N GLY A 114 -13.97 -16.08 14.63
CA GLY A 114 -14.47 -17.06 13.66
C GLY A 114 -14.17 -18.50 14.07
N VAL A 115 -12.92 -18.79 14.44
CA VAL A 115 -12.50 -20.13 14.90
C VAL A 115 -13.25 -20.54 16.17
N PHE A 116 -13.31 -19.64 17.15
CA PHE A 116 -13.94 -19.95 18.44
C PHE A 116 -15.45 -20.14 18.30
N SER A 117 -16.12 -19.30 17.53
CA SER A 117 -17.55 -19.43 17.24
C SER A 117 -17.86 -20.73 16.50
N SER A 118 -17.07 -21.09 15.48
CA SER A 118 -17.22 -22.38 14.79
C SER A 118 -16.96 -23.60 15.68
N ARG A 119 -16.14 -23.45 16.72
CA ARG A 119 -15.91 -24.50 17.71
C ARG A 119 -17.08 -24.67 18.67
N MET A 120 -17.69 -23.56 19.09
CA MET A 120 -18.76 -23.56 20.09
C MET A 120 -20.12 -23.89 19.48
N ASP A 121 -20.35 -23.50 18.23
CA ASP A 121 -21.60 -23.72 17.52
C ASP A 121 -21.33 -24.44 16.18
N PRO A 122 -21.76 -25.71 16.04
CA PRO A 122 -21.63 -26.47 14.80
C PRO A 122 -22.30 -25.82 13.58
N ASP A 123 -23.36 -25.02 13.77
CA ASP A 123 -24.12 -24.39 12.69
C ASP A 123 -23.51 -23.04 12.25
N PHE A 124 -22.57 -22.50 13.03
CA PHE A 124 -21.92 -21.23 12.72
C PHE A 124 -21.15 -21.30 11.39
N VAL A 125 -20.49 -22.42 11.08
CA VAL A 125 -19.79 -22.60 9.80
C VAL A 125 -20.76 -22.47 8.61
N ARG A 126 -21.94 -23.10 8.70
CA ARG A 126 -22.97 -23.03 7.66
C ARG A 126 -23.57 -21.64 7.55
N THR A 127 -23.70 -20.92 8.65
CA THR A 127 -24.17 -19.53 8.68
C THR A 127 -23.21 -18.60 7.93
N ILE A 128 -21.90 -18.81 8.07
CA ILE A 128 -20.88 -17.94 7.49
C ILE A 128 -20.52 -18.33 6.04
N LEU A 129 -20.37 -19.63 5.75
CA LEU A 129 -19.95 -20.12 4.43
C LEU A 129 -21.13 -20.50 3.51
N GLY A 130 -22.31 -20.70 4.08
CA GLY A 130 -23.50 -21.18 3.37
C GLY A 130 -23.53 -22.70 3.21
N ASP A 131 -24.74 -23.26 3.23
CA ASP A 131 -24.95 -24.70 3.08
C ASP A 131 -24.41 -25.26 1.76
N GLY A 132 -24.51 -24.49 0.68
CA GLY A 132 -24.03 -24.90 -0.64
C GLY A 132 -22.52 -25.16 -0.65
N TYR A 133 -21.73 -24.25 -0.08
CA TYR A 133 -20.27 -24.41 0.00
C TYR A 133 -19.90 -25.58 0.89
N VAL A 134 -20.48 -25.66 2.09
CA VAL A 134 -20.20 -26.73 3.07
C VAL A 134 -20.52 -28.11 2.49
N ASN A 135 -21.71 -28.29 1.89
CA ASN A 135 -22.12 -29.57 1.33
C ASN A 135 -21.24 -29.98 0.14
N MET A 136 -20.89 -29.04 -0.74
CA MET A 136 -19.97 -29.29 -1.86
C MET A 136 -18.60 -29.74 -1.35
N THR A 137 -18.05 -29.07 -0.34
CA THR A 137 -16.75 -29.42 0.22
C THR A 137 -16.76 -30.78 0.91
N ILE A 138 -17.80 -31.11 1.68
CA ILE A 138 -17.94 -32.45 2.29
C ILE A 138 -17.98 -33.53 1.20
N HIS A 139 -18.77 -33.34 0.14
CA HIS A 139 -18.84 -34.27 -1.00
C HIS A 139 -17.49 -34.45 -1.70
N ASN A 140 -16.71 -33.38 -1.82
CA ASN A 140 -15.35 -33.41 -2.39
C ASN A 140 -14.38 -34.20 -1.48
N ILE A 141 -14.50 -34.03 -0.16
CA ILE A 141 -13.72 -34.79 0.84
C ILE A 141 -14.07 -36.28 0.77
N GLU A 142 -15.36 -36.63 0.68
CA GLU A 142 -15.83 -38.01 0.54
C GLU A 142 -15.30 -38.70 -0.73
N LYS A 143 -15.10 -37.92 -1.80
CA LYS A 143 -14.48 -38.37 -3.06
C LYS A 143 -12.95 -38.44 -3.01
N GLY A 144 -12.33 -38.01 -1.91
CA GLY A 144 -10.88 -38.02 -1.74
C GLY A 144 -10.14 -36.83 -2.36
N ASP A 145 -10.84 -35.78 -2.80
CA ASP A 145 -10.24 -34.55 -3.33
C ASP A 145 -10.85 -33.30 -2.67
N PRO A 146 -10.44 -32.97 -1.43
CA PRO A 146 -11.02 -31.85 -0.66
C PRO A 146 -10.99 -30.50 -1.38
N MET A 147 -10.02 -30.32 -2.28
CA MET A 147 -9.70 -29.07 -2.96
C MET A 147 -10.21 -29.03 -4.41
N ALA A 148 -11.10 -29.94 -4.80
CA ALA A 148 -11.64 -30.02 -6.16
C ALA A 148 -12.31 -28.72 -6.65
N VAL A 149 -12.81 -27.88 -5.74
CA VAL A 149 -13.38 -26.55 -6.05
C VAL A 149 -12.43 -25.66 -6.86
N TYR A 150 -11.12 -25.87 -6.74
CA TYR A 150 -10.10 -25.11 -7.46
C TYR A 150 -9.76 -25.71 -8.84
N LYS A 151 -10.30 -26.87 -9.22
CA LYS A 151 -9.86 -27.64 -10.40
C LYS A 151 -10.82 -27.55 -11.60
N ASP A 152 -12.09 -27.24 -11.39
CA ASP A 152 -13.16 -27.44 -12.38
C ASP A 152 -13.45 -26.22 -13.29
N HIS A 153 -12.72 -25.12 -13.14
CA HIS A 153 -12.95 -23.88 -13.89
C HIS A 153 -11.82 -23.51 -14.85
N ASP A 154 -12.17 -22.81 -15.93
CA ASP A 154 -11.18 -22.19 -16.82
C ASP A 154 -10.31 -21.19 -16.04
N GLN A 155 -8.99 -21.34 -16.20
CA GLN A 155 -8.00 -20.65 -15.36
C GLN A 155 -8.03 -19.13 -15.59
N PHE A 156 -8.20 -18.70 -16.84
CA PHE A 156 -8.20 -17.30 -17.17
C PHE A 156 -9.50 -16.63 -16.72
N SER A 157 -10.64 -17.30 -16.92
CA SER A 157 -11.93 -16.85 -16.42
C SER A 157 -11.93 -16.70 -14.90
N MET A 158 -11.44 -17.71 -14.18
CA MET A 158 -11.33 -17.70 -12.73
C MET A 158 -10.41 -16.58 -12.25
N PHE A 159 -9.26 -16.38 -12.91
CA PHE A 159 -8.34 -15.29 -12.60
C PHE A 159 -8.99 -13.92 -12.70
N MET A 160 -9.69 -13.66 -13.81
CA MET A 160 -10.36 -12.38 -14.02
C MET A 160 -11.51 -12.19 -13.03
N GLN A 161 -12.31 -13.23 -12.77
CA GLN A 161 -13.45 -13.14 -11.86
C GLN A 161 -13.01 -12.88 -10.42
N ILE A 162 -12.06 -13.67 -9.90
CA ILE A 162 -11.55 -13.54 -8.53
C ILE A 162 -10.76 -12.25 -8.38
N GLY A 163 -9.86 -11.95 -9.32
CA GLY A 163 -9.06 -10.73 -9.30
C GLY A 163 -9.91 -9.47 -9.27
N LEU A 164 -10.89 -9.36 -10.18
CA LEU A 164 -11.79 -8.19 -10.23
C LEU A 164 -12.71 -8.12 -9.00
N ASN A 165 -13.18 -9.25 -8.48
CA ASN A 165 -13.98 -9.27 -7.26
C ASN A 165 -13.18 -8.75 -6.06
N ASN A 166 -11.94 -9.21 -5.88
CA ASN A 166 -11.11 -8.78 -4.78
C ASN A 166 -10.69 -7.31 -4.90
N VAL A 167 -10.38 -6.83 -6.12
CA VAL A 167 -10.15 -5.40 -6.38
C VAL A 167 -11.40 -4.57 -6.09
N LYS A 168 -12.60 -5.08 -6.41
CA LYS A 168 -13.86 -4.42 -6.08
C LYS A 168 -14.04 -4.32 -4.56
N VAL A 169 -13.80 -5.39 -3.80
CA VAL A 169 -13.91 -5.37 -2.34
C VAL A 169 -12.88 -4.40 -1.73
N ALA A 170 -11.66 -4.39 -2.23
CA ALA A 170 -10.63 -3.42 -1.84
C ALA A 170 -11.08 -1.97 -2.06
N LEU A 171 -11.64 -1.66 -3.23
CA LEU A 171 -12.16 -0.33 -3.53
C LEU A 171 -13.35 0.04 -2.64
N ILE A 172 -14.27 -0.90 -2.39
CA ILE A 172 -15.39 -0.70 -1.45
C ILE A 172 -14.86 -0.42 -0.05
N MET A 173 -13.82 -1.12 0.40
CA MET A 173 -13.19 -0.91 1.71
C MET A 173 -12.58 0.49 1.84
N LEU A 174 -11.88 0.96 0.81
CA LEU A 174 -11.37 2.32 0.74
C LEU A 174 -12.52 3.34 0.80
N ILE A 175 -13.54 3.19 -0.05
CA ILE A 175 -14.71 4.08 -0.12
C ILE A 175 -15.48 4.07 1.20
N ALA A 176 -15.64 2.92 1.85
CA ALA A 176 -16.29 2.83 3.16
C ALA A 176 -15.54 3.68 4.19
N GLY A 177 -14.21 3.76 4.10
CA GLY A 177 -13.37 4.65 4.91
C GLY A 177 -13.69 6.13 4.73
N PHE A 178 -14.10 6.56 3.53
CA PHE A 178 -14.56 7.92 3.31
C PHE A 178 -15.81 8.27 4.15
N PHE A 179 -16.71 7.29 4.34
CA PHE A 179 -17.96 7.48 5.07
C PHE A 179 -17.87 7.22 6.57
N SER A 180 -16.93 6.40 7.03
CA SER A 180 -16.71 6.12 8.46
C SER A 180 -15.47 5.25 8.66
N GLN A 181 -14.80 5.40 9.81
CA GLN A 181 -13.79 4.42 10.26
C GLN A 181 -14.36 3.01 10.46
N LEU A 182 -15.65 2.91 10.81
CA LEU A 182 -16.33 1.63 11.01
C LEU A 182 -16.49 0.83 9.71
N GLY A 183 -16.51 1.50 8.56
CA GLY A 183 -16.63 0.87 7.24
C GLY A 183 -15.53 -0.16 6.95
N PRO A 184 -14.25 0.24 6.87
CA PRO A 184 -13.15 -0.69 6.62
C PRO A 184 -12.99 -1.71 7.75
N VAL A 185 -13.26 -1.32 9.01
CA VAL A 185 -13.24 -2.24 10.17
C VAL A 185 -14.27 -3.35 10.00
N PHE A 186 -15.51 -3.02 9.63
CA PHE A 186 -16.57 -4.01 9.43
C PHE A 186 -16.26 -4.98 8.29
N ILE A 187 -15.70 -4.49 7.19
CA ILE A 187 -15.34 -5.35 6.04
C ILE A 187 -14.18 -6.27 6.43
N LEU A 188 -13.13 -5.76 7.08
CA LEU A 188 -12.04 -6.59 7.62
C LEU A 188 -12.54 -7.63 8.61
N PHE A 189 -13.44 -7.23 9.51
CA PHE A 189 -13.97 -8.09 10.56
C PHE A 189 -14.81 -9.22 9.97
N SER A 190 -15.71 -8.92 9.04
CA SER A 190 -16.52 -9.93 8.35
C SER A 190 -15.64 -10.93 7.59
N ASN A 191 -14.63 -10.46 6.86
CA ASN A 191 -13.70 -11.34 6.14
C ASN A 191 -12.83 -12.16 7.10
N GLY A 192 -12.37 -11.58 8.21
CA GLY A 192 -11.61 -12.31 9.22
C GLY A 192 -12.41 -13.43 9.88
N ILE A 193 -13.68 -13.18 10.23
CA ILE A 193 -14.59 -14.23 10.75
C ILE A 193 -14.74 -15.35 9.73
N MET A 194 -14.96 -15.00 8.45
CA MET A 194 -15.09 -15.97 7.37
C MET A 194 -13.84 -16.87 7.27
N VAL A 195 -12.64 -16.28 7.29
CA VAL A 195 -11.38 -17.03 7.30
C VAL A 195 -11.28 -17.94 8.52
N GLY A 196 -11.62 -17.45 9.72
CA GLY A 196 -11.60 -18.25 10.94
C GLY A 196 -12.54 -19.47 10.87
N ALA A 197 -13.77 -19.25 10.42
CA ALA A 197 -14.76 -20.31 10.26
C ALA A 197 -14.33 -21.35 9.21
N PHE A 198 -13.78 -20.87 8.10
CA PHE A 198 -13.24 -21.68 7.02
C PHE A 198 -12.07 -22.56 7.46
N GLN A 199 -11.09 -22.01 8.18
CA GLN A 199 -9.96 -22.80 8.69
C GLN A 199 -10.41 -23.85 9.71
N TYR A 200 -11.34 -23.49 10.61
CA TYR A 200 -11.87 -24.44 11.58
C TYR A 200 -12.66 -25.58 10.92
N PHE A 201 -13.40 -25.30 9.85
CA PHE A 201 -14.14 -26.31 9.10
C PHE A 201 -13.23 -27.41 8.55
N PHE A 202 -12.16 -27.06 7.82
CA PHE A 202 -11.21 -28.06 7.31
C PHE A 202 -10.44 -28.79 8.42
N TYR A 203 -10.23 -28.14 9.56
CA TYR A 203 -9.73 -28.81 10.75
C TYR A 203 -10.69 -29.90 11.24
N LYS A 204 -11.98 -29.57 11.38
CA LYS A 204 -13.01 -30.50 11.87
C LYS A 204 -13.15 -31.71 10.94
N GLU A 205 -13.06 -31.50 9.63
CA GLU A 205 -13.16 -32.56 8.62
C GLU A 205 -11.84 -33.35 8.41
N GLY A 206 -10.79 -33.07 9.20
CA GLY A 206 -9.55 -33.86 9.19
C GLY A 206 -8.62 -33.61 7.98
N VAL A 207 -8.87 -32.57 7.19
CA VAL A 207 -8.15 -32.26 5.93
C VAL A 207 -7.37 -30.93 6.00
N MET A 208 -7.07 -30.48 7.22
CA MET A 208 -6.41 -29.18 7.50
C MET A 208 -5.07 -28.99 6.80
N GLN A 209 -4.23 -30.02 6.76
CA GLN A 209 -2.89 -29.90 6.17
C GLN A 209 -2.99 -29.61 4.68
N GLU A 210 -3.79 -30.39 3.96
CA GLU A 210 -3.98 -30.25 2.52
C GLU A 210 -4.68 -28.93 2.18
N SER A 211 -5.69 -28.54 2.97
CA SER A 211 -6.35 -27.25 2.81
C SER A 211 -5.38 -26.10 3.06
N ALA A 212 -4.58 -26.16 4.13
CA ALA A 212 -3.65 -25.10 4.46
C ALA A 212 -2.56 -24.92 3.37
N LEU A 213 -1.97 -26.02 2.89
CA LEU A 213 -0.95 -25.97 1.83
C LEU A 213 -1.51 -25.48 0.50
N THR A 214 -2.80 -25.70 0.25
CA THR A 214 -3.48 -25.27 -0.98
C THR A 214 -3.91 -23.81 -0.90
N ILE A 215 -4.66 -23.45 0.14
CA ILE A 215 -5.26 -22.12 0.31
C ILE A 215 -4.19 -21.07 0.61
N TRP A 216 -3.24 -21.33 1.51
CA TRP A 216 -2.29 -20.29 1.91
C TRP A 216 -1.27 -19.93 0.83
N MET A 217 -1.17 -20.69 -0.28
CA MET A 217 -0.36 -20.28 -1.44
C MET A 217 -0.80 -18.93 -2.00
N HIS A 218 -2.10 -18.71 -2.20
CA HIS A 218 -2.64 -17.42 -2.61
C HIS A 218 -3.10 -16.59 -1.40
N GLY A 219 -3.72 -17.25 -0.42
CA GLY A 219 -4.33 -16.62 0.75
C GLY A 219 -3.34 -15.82 1.60
N THR A 220 -2.05 -16.17 1.60
CA THR A 220 -1.02 -15.39 2.30
C THR A 220 -0.92 -13.96 1.77
N ILE A 221 -0.81 -13.80 0.45
CA ILE A 221 -0.71 -12.46 -0.17
C ILE A 221 -2.07 -11.77 -0.13
N GLU A 222 -3.15 -12.51 -0.37
CA GLU A 222 -4.51 -11.98 -0.39
C GLU A 222 -4.90 -11.36 0.96
N MET A 223 -4.78 -12.12 2.06
CA MET A 223 -5.18 -11.66 3.39
C MET A 223 -4.33 -10.49 3.86
N LEU A 224 -3.03 -10.51 3.59
CA LEU A 224 -2.15 -9.38 3.92
C LEU A 224 -2.45 -8.15 3.06
N SER A 225 -2.86 -8.34 1.80
CA SER A 225 -3.31 -7.24 0.92
C SER A 225 -4.62 -6.63 1.43
N PHE A 226 -5.56 -7.44 1.92
CA PHE A 226 -6.77 -6.95 2.59
C PHE A 226 -6.45 -6.13 3.84
N VAL A 227 -5.48 -6.55 4.64
CA VAL A 227 -5.02 -5.77 5.80
C VAL A 227 -4.43 -4.42 5.37
N ILE A 228 -3.66 -4.39 4.27
CA ILE A 228 -3.11 -3.14 3.71
C ILE A 228 -4.23 -2.23 3.19
N GLU A 229 -5.23 -2.77 2.50
CA GLU A 229 -6.42 -2.03 2.05
C GLU A 229 -7.26 -1.49 3.21
N GLY A 230 -7.37 -2.26 4.28
CA GLY A 230 -7.99 -1.82 5.53
C GLY A 230 -7.26 -0.62 6.15
N ALA A 231 -5.93 -0.63 6.09
CA ALA A 231 -5.11 0.50 6.50
C ALA A 231 -5.31 1.72 5.60
N ALA A 232 -5.50 1.53 4.30
CA ALA A 232 -5.83 2.58 3.34
C ALA A 232 -7.19 3.22 3.64
N GLY A 233 -8.23 2.40 3.88
CA GLY A 233 -9.56 2.86 4.29
C GLY A 233 -9.53 3.64 5.60
N LEU A 234 -8.81 3.15 6.61
CA LEU A 234 -8.61 3.85 7.88
C LEU A 234 -7.83 5.17 7.70
N ALA A 235 -6.81 5.19 6.83
CA ALA A 235 -6.07 6.40 6.50
C ALA A 235 -6.97 7.46 5.85
N LEU A 236 -7.87 7.05 4.94
CA LEU A 236 -8.84 7.95 4.33
C LEU A 236 -9.83 8.48 5.37
N ALA A 237 -10.34 7.62 6.24
CA ALA A 237 -11.24 8.00 7.32
C ALA A 237 -10.60 9.03 8.27
N ASN A 238 -9.33 8.83 8.64
CA ASN A 238 -8.63 9.77 9.51
C ASN A 238 -8.53 11.18 8.91
N CYS A 239 -8.50 11.31 7.58
CA CYS A 239 -8.50 12.62 6.94
C CYS A 239 -9.75 13.45 7.27
N ILE A 240 -10.89 12.79 7.51
CA ILE A 240 -12.20 13.42 7.73
C ILE A 240 -12.53 13.48 9.23
N TYR A 241 -12.30 12.38 9.95
CA TYR A 241 -12.70 12.24 11.36
C TYR A 241 -11.65 12.74 12.35
N PHE A 242 -10.37 12.67 11.97
CA PHE A 242 -9.25 13.07 12.83
C PHE A 242 -8.25 13.95 12.08
N PRO A 243 -8.67 15.10 11.53
CA PRO A 243 -7.83 15.94 10.66
C PRO A 243 -6.71 16.70 11.40
N GLY A 244 -6.64 16.58 12.73
CA GLY A 244 -5.70 17.32 13.56
C GLY A 244 -5.98 18.82 13.50
N THR A 245 -4.98 19.60 13.08
CA THR A 245 -5.07 21.07 12.97
C THR A 245 -5.62 21.56 11.62
N TYR A 246 -5.84 20.67 10.65
CA TYR A 246 -6.36 21.04 9.34
C TYR A 246 -7.89 21.06 9.31
N SER A 247 -8.48 21.86 8.42
CA SER A 247 -9.89 21.66 8.06
C SER A 247 -10.08 20.31 7.37
N ARG A 248 -11.28 19.72 7.43
CA ARG A 248 -11.57 18.41 6.80
C ARG A 248 -11.25 18.40 5.31
N GLY A 249 -11.60 19.47 4.59
CA GLY A 249 -11.32 19.60 3.15
C GLY A 249 -9.82 19.68 2.84
N GLU A 250 -9.06 20.45 3.62
CA GLU A 250 -7.60 20.55 3.45
C GLU A 250 -6.90 19.25 3.83
N SER A 251 -7.32 18.62 4.91
CA SER A 251 -6.83 17.31 5.35
C SER A 251 -7.06 16.26 4.26
N LEU A 252 -8.26 16.21 3.68
CA LEU A 252 -8.55 15.31 2.56
C LEU A 252 -7.70 15.62 1.31
N LYS A 253 -7.52 16.90 0.96
CA LYS A 253 -6.66 17.30 -0.17
C LYS A 253 -5.20 16.92 0.05
N LYS A 254 -4.71 17.04 1.29
CA LYS A 254 -3.31 16.81 1.66
C LYS A 254 -2.99 15.33 1.90
N HIS A 255 -3.86 14.62 2.61
CA HIS A 255 -3.64 13.26 3.09
C HIS A 255 -4.48 12.20 2.37
N GLY A 256 -5.58 12.56 1.70
CA GLY A 256 -6.41 11.61 0.94
C GLY A 256 -5.63 10.92 -0.19
N ARG A 257 -4.68 11.63 -0.83
CA ARG A 257 -3.77 11.05 -1.83
C ARG A 257 -2.93 9.91 -1.26
N THR A 258 -2.55 9.98 0.02
CA THR A 258 -1.79 8.92 0.69
C THR A 258 -2.62 7.64 0.80
N ALA A 259 -3.87 7.73 1.25
CA ALA A 259 -4.76 6.58 1.33
C ALA A 259 -4.97 5.91 -0.05
N VAL A 260 -5.23 6.72 -1.07
CA VAL A 260 -5.41 6.24 -2.45
C VAL A 260 -4.15 5.53 -2.96
N LYS A 261 -2.95 6.09 -2.71
CA LYS A 261 -1.69 5.43 -3.10
C LYS A 261 -1.45 4.09 -2.40
N ILE A 262 -1.84 3.96 -1.14
CA ILE A 262 -1.75 2.68 -0.40
C ILE A 262 -2.66 1.65 -1.05
N ALA A 263 -3.91 2.00 -1.34
CA ALA A 263 -4.85 1.11 -2.03
C ALA A 263 -4.33 0.69 -3.42
N PHE A 264 -3.88 1.64 -4.23
CA PHE A 264 -3.26 1.32 -5.53
C PHE A 264 -2.05 0.39 -5.42
N ALA A 265 -1.29 0.46 -4.32
CA ALA A 265 -0.16 -0.44 -4.08
C ALA A 265 -0.58 -1.87 -3.71
N ALA A 266 -1.80 -2.10 -3.23
CA ALA A 266 -2.30 -3.44 -2.94
C ALA A 266 -2.87 -4.15 -4.18
N ILE A 267 -3.35 -3.41 -5.19
CA ILE A 267 -3.96 -4.00 -6.40
C ILE A 267 -3.07 -5.05 -7.08
N PRO A 268 -1.76 -4.81 -7.37
CA PRO A 268 -0.93 -5.83 -8.00
C PRO A 268 -0.74 -7.09 -7.14
N LEU A 269 -0.77 -6.96 -5.81
CA LEU A 269 -0.68 -8.08 -4.89
C LEU A 269 -1.98 -8.91 -4.90
N ILE A 270 -3.14 -8.25 -4.94
CA ILE A 270 -4.44 -8.89 -5.10
C ILE A 270 -4.49 -9.67 -6.43
N MET A 271 -4.04 -9.05 -7.52
CA MET A 271 -3.97 -9.72 -8.83
C MET A 271 -2.97 -10.88 -8.81
N THR A 272 -1.86 -10.77 -8.07
CA THR A 272 -0.90 -11.86 -7.91
C THR A 272 -1.51 -13.02 -7.13
N ALA A 273 -2.27 -12.75 -6.07
CA ALA A 273 -3.00 -13.79 -5.32
C ALA A 273 -4.02 -14.50 -6.21
N ALA A 274 -4.85 -13.76 -6.95
CA ALA A 274 -5.82 -14.34 -7.89
C ALA A 274 -5.13 -15.18 -8.98
N PHE A 275 -3.95 -14.77 -9.43
CA PHE A 275 -3.15 -15.56 -10.37
C PHE A 275 -2.68 -16.87 -9.73
N ILE A 276 -2.15 -16.83 -8.51
CA ILE A 276 -1.72 -18.04 -7.79
C ILE A 276 -2.91 -18.98 -7.54
N GLU A 277 -4.07 -18.45 -7.17
CA GLU A 277 -5.29 -19.22 -7.01
C GLU A 277 -5.69 -19.90 -8.32
N SER A 278 -5.70 -19.13 -9.39
CA SER A 278 -6.23 -19.60 -10.67
C SER A 278 -5.29 -20.52 -11.42
N PHE A 279 -3.97 -20.32 -11.28
CA PHE A 279 -2.95 -21.04 -12.04
C PHE A 279 -2.21 -22.09 -11.22
N LEU A 280 -1.94 -21.85 -9.94
CA LEU A 280 -1.05 -22.72 -9.13
C LEU A 280 -1.82 -23.61 -8.15
N THR A 281 -2.91 -23.12 -7.57
CA THR A 281 -3.62 -23.79 -6.45
C THR A 281 -4.29 -25.11 -6.86
N ARG A 282 -4.48 -25.32 -8.16
CA ARG A 282 -5.04 -26.56 -8.72
C ARG A 282 -4.05 -27.74 -8.68
N TYR A 283 -2.76 -27.47 -8.56
CA TYR A 283 -1.70 -28.49 -8.51
C TYR A 283 -1.49 -29.00 -7.08
N THR A 284 -2.51 -29.63 -6.52
CA THR A 284 -2.50 -30.21 -5.16
C THR A 284 -1.45 -31.31 -5.01
N GLU A 285 -1.13 -32.01 -6.10
CA GLU A 285 -0.09 -33.07 -6.14
C GLU A 285 1.36 -32.53 -6.09
N MET A 286 1.54 -31.21 -6.08
CA MET A 286 2.87 -30.62 -5.96
C MET A 286 3.46 -30.92 -4.58
N ASN A 287 4.75 -31.26 -4.54
CA ASN A 287 5.48 -31.58 -3.31
C ASN A 287 5.18 -30.56 -2.18
N ASP A 288 4.75 -31.06 -1.02
CA ASP A 288 4.39 -30.25 0.15
C ASP A 288 5.48 -29.26 0.56
N GLY A 289 6.75 -29.66 0.47
CA GLY A 289 7.89 -28.78 0.76
C GLY A 289 8.01 -27.61 -0.21
N LEU A 290 7.66 -27.80 -1.49
CA LEU A 290 7.61 -26.70 -2.46
C LEU A 290 6.43 -25.77 -2.18
N ARG A 291 5.23 -26.32 -1.91
CA ARG A 291 4.04 -25.53 -1.54
C ARG A 291 4.33 -24.68 -0.29
N LEU A 292 4.86 -25.30 0.76
CA LEU A 292 5.24 -24.64 2.00
C LEU A 292 6.36 -23.60 1.78
N GLY A 293 7.37 -23.93 0.96
CA GLY A 293 8.44 -23.00 0.61
C GLY A 293 7.95 -21.73 -0.07
N LEU A 294 6.99 -21.86 -1.01
CA LEU A 294 6.34 -20.72 -1.66
C LEU A 294 5.55 -19.86 -0.66
N ILE A 295 4.77 -20.49 0.23
CA ILE A 295 4.02 -19.80 1.30
C ILE A 295 4.97 -18.98 2.18
N ILE A 296 6.05 -19.60 2.67
CA ILE A 296 7.04 -18.94 3.53
C ILE A 296 7.74 -17.80 2.79
N LEU A 297 8.10 -17.99 1.52
CA LEU A 297 8.74 -16.97 0.70
C LEU A 297 7.83 -15.74 0.54
N MET A 298 6.56 -15.96 0.21
CA MET A 298 5.57 -14.88 0.03
C MET A 298 5.27 -14.16 1.34
N ALA A 299 5.08 -14.90 2.44
CA ALA A 299 4.90 -14.33 3.77
C ALA A 299 6.11 -13.47 4.17
N SER A 300 7.33 -14.00 3.97
CA SER A 300 8.58 -13.31 4.29
C SER A 300 8.75 -12.04 3.45
N PHE A 301 8.41 -12.10 2.14
CA PHE A 301 8.42 -10.93 1.27
C PHE A 301 7.45 -9.85 1.76
N MET A 302 6.21 -10.23 2.12
CA MET A 302 5.21 -9.28 2.61
C MET A 302 5.64 -8.62 3.92
N VAL A 303 6.14 -9.42 4.88
CA VAL A 303 6.69 -8.92 6.15
C VAL A 303 7.87 -7.98 5.88
N TRP A 304 8.81 -8.41 5.05
CA TRP A 304 9.98 -7.61 4.73
C TRP A 304 9.59 -6.29 4.07
N TYR A 305 8.75 -6.31 3.03
CA TYR A 305 8.45 -5.13 2.22
C TYR A 305 7.53 -4.12 2.92
N TYR A 306 6.52 -4.59 3.68
CA TYR A 306 5.53 -3.71 4.33
C TYR A 306 5.86 -3.37 5.78
N ALA A 307 6.68 -4.15 6.47
CA ALA A 307 7.02 -3.92 7.87
C ALA A 307 8.51 -3.76 8.18
N VAL A 308 9.45 -4.17 7.32
CA VAL A 308 10.90 -4.00 7.59
C VAL A 308 11.52 -2.92 6.69
N TYR A 309 11.31 -3.02 5.39
CA TYR A 309 11.86 -2.15 4.36
C TYR A 309 11.51 -0.65 4.51
N PRO A 310 10.30 -0.26 4.96
CA PRO A 310 9.96 1.13 5.28
C PRO A 310 10.95 1.79 6.25
N PHE A 311 11.51 1.00 7.15
CA PHE A 311 12.48 1.47 8.15
C PHE A 311 13.93 1.45 7.64
N TYR A 312 14.22 0.68 6.59
CA TYR A 312 15.53 0.66 5.93
C TYR A 312 15.68 1.82 4.92
N SER A 313 14.63 2.14 4.16
CA SER A 313 14.68 3.12 3.05
C SER A 313 15.12 4.53 3.49
N ARG A 314 14.83 4.93 4.75
CA ARG A 314 15.26 6.22 5.33
C ARG A 314 16.73 6.25 5.80
N ARG A 315 17.41 5.10 5.93
CA ARG A 315 18.75 4.99 6.53
C ARG A 315 19.92 5.43 5.64
N ARG A 316 19.67 5.95 4.44
CA ARG A 316 20.61 6.88 3.79
C ARG A 316 20.74 8.23 4.55
N ARG A 317 20.02 8.43 5.66
CA ARG A 317 20.15 9.53 6.63
C ARG A 317 19.99 9.05 8.10
N GLY A 318 20.95 8.30 8.66
CA GLY A 318 21.23 8.25 10.11
C GLY A 318 20.88 6.98 10.93
N SER A 319 21.89 6.50 11.69
CA SER A 319 21.88 5.64 12.91
C SER A 319 21.54 4.12 12.83
N HIS A 320 22.49 3.29 13.33
CA HIS A 320 22.58 1.81 13.21
C HIS A 320 21.89 0.97 14.33
N THR A 321 21.23 1.57 15.32
CA THR A 321 20.80 0.84 16.55
C THR A 321 19.49 0.04 16.43
N GLY A 322 18.73 0.19 15.33
CA GLY A 322 17.45 -0.52 15.12
C GLY A 322 17.60 -1.90 14.46
N VAL A 323 18.68 -2.13 13.71
CA VAL A 323 18.90 -3.39 12.96
C VAL A 323 19.10 -4.57 13.89
N LYS A 324 19.82 -4.37 15.00
CA LYS A 324 20.08 -5.42 16.00
C LYS A 324 18.80 -5.87 16.71
N LEU A 325 17.82 -4.97 16.89
CA LEU A 325 16.55 -5.30 17.54
C LEU A 325 15.57 -5.98 16.60
N VAL A 326 15.45 -5.54 15.33
CA VAL A 326 14.57 -6.23 14.36
C VAL A 326 15.12 -7.61 13.97
N LEU A 327 16.45 -7.75 13.83
CA LEU A 327 17.07 -9.06 13.69
C LEU A 327 16.89 -9.92 14.94
N ALA A 328 16.94 -9.33 16.15
CA ALA A 328 16.59 -10.04 17.38
C ALA A 328 15.10 -10.45 17.42
N SER A 329 14.17 -9.63 16.91
CA SER A 329 12.74 -9.97 16.75
C SER A 329 12.53 -11.10 15.74
N LEU A 330 13.29 -11.10 14.64
CA LEU A 330 13.30 -12.19 13.65
C LEU A 330 13.94 -13.47 14.22
N LEU A 331 14.90 -13.35 15.13
CA LEU A 331 15.44 -14.47 15.91
C LEU A 331 14.42 -15.04 16.91
N ILE A 332 13.48 -14.23 17.42
CA ILE A 332 12.32 -14.70 18.22
C ILE A 332 11.30 -15.47 17.34
N LEU A 333 11.29 -15.26 16.02
CA LEU A 333 10.49 -16.04 15.07
C LEU A 333 11.12 -17.41 14.69
N LEU A 334 12.39 -17.66 15.00
CA LEU A 334 13.03 -18.97 14.75
C LEU A 334 12.44 -20.10 15.62
N PRO A 335 12.17 -19.90 16.93
CA PRO A 335 11.38 -20.83 17.73
C PRO A 335 9.96 -21.03 17.19
N ALA A 336 9.33 -19.96 16.66
CA ALA A 336 8.01 -20.08 16.04
C ALA A 336 8.07 -21.00 14.80
N LEU A 337 9.11 -20.88 13.96
CA LEU A 337 9.41 -21.77 12.83
C LEU A 337 9.68 -23.22 13.25
N SER A 338 10.38 -23.42 14.36
CA SER A 338 10.62 -24.75 14.96
C SER A 338 9.34 -25.39 15.50
N VAL A 339 8.50 -24.61 16.18
CA VAL A 339 7.16 -25.03 16.61
C VAL A 339 6.27 -25.29 15.39
N THR A 340 6.40 -24.51 14.31
CA THR A 340 5.66 -24.76 13.06
C THR A 340 6.04 -26.07 12.42
N MET A 341 7.33 -26.37 12.32
CA MET A 341 7.80 -27.67 11.83
C MET A 341 7.32 -28.81 12.74
N SER A 342 7.27 -28.61 14.06
CA SER A 342 6.74 -29.60 15.01
C SER A 342 5.22 -29.78 14.93
N VAL A 343 4.46 -28.78 14.49
CA VAL A 343 2.99 -28.81 14.38
C VAL A 343 2.57 -29.38 13.03
N ILE A 344 3.27 -29.01 11.95
CA ILE A 344 3.05 -29.52 10.59
C ILE A 344 3.46 -30.99 10.45
N THR A 345 4.46 -31.45 11.21
CA THR A 345 4.88 -32.88 11.21
C THR A 345 3.97 -33.80 12.03
N ARG A 346 2.96 -33.28 12.73
CA ARG A 346 1.96 -34.09 13.44
C ARG A 346 0.82 -34.43 12.49
N LYS A 347 0.40 -35.71 12.49
CA LYS A 347 -0.71 -36.25 11.67
C LYS A 347 -2.03 -35.45 11.76
N VAL A 348 -2.25 -34.71 12.85
CA VAL A 348 -3.36 -33.75 13.01
C VAL A 348 -2.83 -32.55 13.81
N PRO A 349 -2.51 -31.41 13.18
CA PRO A 349 -2.17 -30.18 13.89
C PRO A 349 -3.40 -29.65 14.62
N ASP A 350 -3.30 -29.33 15.92
CA ASP A 350 -4.45 -28.80 16.67
C ASP A 350 -4.74 -27.32 16.29
N PRO A 351 -6.00 -26.86 16.38
CA PRO A 351 -6.41 -25.54 15.91
C PRO A 351 -5.81 -24.44 16.77
N VAL A 352 -5.56 -24.74 18.05
CA VAL A 352 -4.97 -23.81 18.99
C VAL A 352 -3.56 -23.51 18.54
N SER A 353 -2.79 -24.49 18.05
CA SER A 353 -1.44 -24.34 17.50
C SER A 353 -1.36 -23.54 16.20
N LEU A 354 -2.37 -23.63 15.32
CA LEU A 354 -2.43 -22.86 14.06
C LEU A 354 -2.94 -21.42 14.28
N VAL A 355 -3.89 -21.26 15.21
CA VAL A 355 -4.22 -19.96 15.79
C VAL A 355 -3.02 -19.39 16.53
N PHE A 356 -2.22 -20.22 17.20
CA PHE A 356 -0.95 -19.82 17.81
C PHE A 356 0.07 -19.40 16.77
N PHE A 357 0.13 -20.06 15.60
CA PHE A 357 1.02 -19.71 14.50
C PHE A 357 0.66 -18.35 13.89
N SER A 358 -0.62 -18.13 13.62
CA SER A 358 -1.11 -16.81 13.18
C SER A 358 -0.91 -15.76 14.26
N ILE A 359 -1.20 -16.06 15.54
CA ILE A 359 -0.89 -15.21 16.69
C ILE A 359 0.61 -14.96 16.85
N LEU A 360 1.51 -15.91 16.57
CA LEU A 360 2.96 -15.76 16.73
C LEU A 360 3.56 -14.90 15.63
N ILE A 361 3.10 -15.07 14.39
CA ILE A 361 3.44 -14.18 13.28
C ILE A 361 2.93 -12.78 13.63
N THR A 362 1.67 -12.65 14.02
CA THR A 362 1.07 -11.38 14.44
C THR A 362 1.75 -10.81 15.69
N ALA A 363 2.18 -11.63 16.64
CA ALA A 363 2.90 -11.22 17.85
C ALA A 363 4.32 -10.76 17.51
N GLY A 364 4.96 -11.34 16.50
CA GLY A 364 6.21 -10.84 15.94
C GLY A 364 6.03 -9.44 15.31
N PHE A 365 4.90 -9.21 14.62
CA PHE A 365 4.51 -7.89 14.15
C PHE A 365 4.19 -6.93 15.31
N ILE A 366 3.45 -7.38 16.33
CA ILE A 366 3.09 -6.58 17.52
C ILE A 366 4.33 -6.24 18.35
N LEU A 367 5.26 -7.16 18.58
CA LEU A 367 6.50 -6.90 19.32
C LEU A 367 7.38 -5.93 18.54
N SER A 368 7.52 -6.12 17.23
CA SER A 368 8.28 -5.21 16.37
C SER A 368 7.65 -3.82 16.33
N TRP A 369 6.31 -3.73 16.38
CA TRP A 369 5.56 -2.48 16.45
C TRP A 369 5.61 -1.83 17.85
N TRP A 370 5.54 -2.62 18.93
CA TRP A 370 5.58 -2.15 20.31
C TRP A 370 6.96 -1.61 20.68
N THR A 371 8.03 -2.32 20.29
CA THR A 371 9.42 -1.84 20.42
C THR A 371 9.68 -0.58 19.57
N TRP A 372 8.94 -0.40 18.48
CA TRP A 372 8.95 0.83 17.69
C TRP A 372 8.19 1.99 18.36
N LYS A 373 6.97 1.76 18.88
CA LYS A 373 6.14 2.80 19.52
C LYS A 373 6.87 3.42 20.71
N THR A 374 7.45 2.58 21.58
CA THR A 374 8.22 3.03 22.75
C THR A 374 9.45 3.85 22.36
N ARG A 375 10.13 3.53 21.25
CA ARG A 375 11.25 4.36 20.76
C ARG A 375 10.80 5.68 20.14
N HIS A 376 9.72 5.69 19.36
CA HIS A 376 9.25 6.92 18.71
C HIS A 376 8.72 7.94 19.72
N THR A 377 8.09 7.49 20.81
CA THR A 377 7.70 8.40 21.90
C THR A 377 8.93 9.03 22.54
N VAL A 378 9.98 8.24 22.78
CA VAL A 378 11.24 8.73 23.35
C VAL A 378 11.98 9.69 22.41
N GLU A 379 12.05 9.39 21.10
CA GLU A 379 12.71 10.25 20.11
C GLU A 379 11.92 11.55 19.85
N GLU A 380 10.58 11.50 19.83
CA GLU A 380 9.73 12.70 19.74
C GLU A 380 9.81 13.56 21.00
N GLU A 381 9.82 12.95 22.20
CA GLU A 381 10.05 13.66 23.46
C GLU A 381 11.42 14.33 23.47
N GLN A 382 12.47 13.63 23.05
CA GLN A 382 13.83 14.20 22.95
C GLN A 382 13.91 15.35 21.95
N ALA A 383 13.31 15.22 20.77
CA ALA A 383 13.30 16.29 19.76
C ALA A 383 12.50 17.52 20.22
N VAL A 384 11.44 17.32 21.01
CA VAL A 384 10.67 18.42 21.63
C VAL A 384 11.49 19.10 22.74
N ILE A 385 12.24 18.33 23.54
CA ILE A 385 13.14 18.85 24.58
C ILE A 385 14.27 19.67 23.94
N GLU A 386 14.92 19.16 22.89
CA GLU A 386 16.00 19.86 22.19
C GLU A 386 15.51 21.18 21.59
N ARG A 387 14.36 21.20 20.91
CA ARG A 387 13.78 22.44 20.37
C ARG A 387 13.46 23.47 21.45
N ARG A 388 12.92 23.03 22.59
CA ARG A 388 12.66 23.92 23.74
C ARG A 388 13.96 24.48 24.32
N GLN A 389 15.06 23.73 24.28
CA GLN A 389 16.36 24.24 24.70
C GLN A 389 16.91 25.26 23.68
N THR A 390 16.82 24.97 22.38
CA THR A 390 17.28 25.90 21.34
C THR A 390 16.51 27.23 21.36
N ASP A 391 15.18 27.17 21.54
CA ASP A 391 14.34 28.36 21.64
C ASP A 391 14.64 29.18 22.91
N LYS A 392 14.94 28.51 24.04
CA LYS A 392 15.39 29.18 25.26
C LYS A 392 16.73 29.86 25.06
N GLU A 393 17.70 29.18 24.48
CA GLU A 393 19.04 29.73 24.20
C GLU A 393 18.97 30.93 23.25
N ALA A 394 18.16 30.86 22.19
CA ALA A 394 17.91 31.97 21.29
C ALA A 394 17.26 33.18 22.00
N THR A 395 16.35 32.92 22.95
CA THR A 395 15.70 33.97 23.75
C THR A 395 16.68 34.60 24.75
N TYR A 396 17.53 33.82 25.40
CA TYR A 396 18.59 34.33 26.29
C TYR A 396 19.62 35.15 25.54
N ALA A 397 20.07 34.69 24.37
CA ALA A 397 21.01 35.43 23.52
C ALA A 397 20.44 36.79 23.07
N LYS A 398 19.15 36.82 22.73
CA LYS A 398 18.45 38.06 22.36
C LYS A 398 18.34 39.05 23.53
N ASN A 399 18.17 38.56 24.76
CA ASN A 399 18.07 39.42 25.94
C ASN A 399 19.43 39.92 26.46
N GLN A 400 20.55 39.30 26.10
CA GLN A 400 21.89 39.83 26.39
C GLN A 400 22.40 40.83 25.34
N SER A 401 21.73 40.93 24.19
CA SER A 401 22.07 41.91 23.14
C SER A 401 21.36 43.26 23.26
N TYR A 402 20.57 43.46 24.33
CA TYR A 402 20.00 44.74 24.77
C TYR A 402 20.63 45.13 26.09
#